data_AF-A0A5W2LVI9-F1
#
_entry.id   AF-A0A5W2LVI9-F1
#
_cell.length_a   1.000
_cell.length_b   1.000
_cell.length_c   1.000
_cell.angle_alpha   90.00
_cell.angle_beta   90.00
_cell.angle_gamma   90.00
#
_symmetry.space_group_name_H-M   'P 1'
#
loop_
_entity.id
_entity.type
_entity.pdbx_description
1 polymer ?
#
loop_
_entity_poly.entity_id
_entity_poly.type
_entity_poly.pdbx_seq_one_letter_code
_entity_poly.pdbx_strand_id
1 'polypeptide(L)'
;MPRFAANLSMMFTEAPFIERFAAAAEAGFQAVEFLFPYGFAASEIKAQLSRHDLTLALFNTSAGDTAAGEWGRAALPGREHDARADIDLALEYALALEC
;
A
#
# COMPACT_ATOMS: atom_id res chain seq x y z
N MET A 1 0.64 4.68 -24.68
CA MET A 1 -0.68 4.78 -24.01
C MET A 1 -0.45 4.84 -22.51
N PRO A 2 -1.36 5.41 -21.70
CA PRO A 2 -1.24 5.39 -20.24
C PRO A 2 -1.13 3.96 -19.70
N ARG A 3 -0.35 3.76 -18.64
CA ARG A 3 -0.33 2.52 -17.86
C ARG A 3 -1.25 2.72 -16.65
N PHE A 4 -2.20 1.82 -16.45
CA PHE A 4 -3.15 1.89 -15.35
C PHE A 4 -2.71 0.99 -14.20
N ALA A 5 -2.86 1.49 -12.97
CA ALA A 5 -2.71 0.70 -11.75
C ALA A 5 -4.08 0.49 -11.11
N ALA A 6 -4.35 -0.74 -10.66
CA ALA A 6 -5.59 -1.02 -9.92
C ALA A 6 -5.41 -0.61 -8.45
N ASN A 7 -6.32 0.21 -7.92
CA ASN A 7 -6.29 0.60 -6.52
C ASN A 7 -6.99 -0.48 -5.66
N LEU A 8 -6.21 -1.37 -5.02
CA LEU A 8 -6.72 -2.52 -4.26
C LEU A 8 -7.40 -2.14 -2.94
N SER A 9 -7.30 -0.88 -2.50
CA SER A 9 -8.10 -0.39 -1.38
C SER A 9 -9.56 -0.12 -1.78
N MET A 10 -9.81 0.15 -3.07
CA MET A 10 -11.13 0.52 -3.59
C MET A 10 -11.72 -0.52 -4.56
N MET A 11 -10.88 -1.29 -5.24
CA MET A 11 -11.27 -2.30 -6.21
C MET A 11 -11.07 -3.71 -5.65
N PHE A 12 -11.82 -4.68 -6.19
CA PHE A 12 -11.76 -6.09 -5.80
C PHE A 12 -12.04 -6.33 -4.30
N THR A 13 -12.84 -5.45 -3.69
CA THR A 13 -13.18 -5.50 -2.26
C THR A 13 -14.10 -6.65 -1.90
N GLU A 14 -14.62 -7.36 -2.89
CA GLU A 14 -15.35 -8.62 -2.75
C GLU A 14 -14.47 -9.74 -2.18
N ALA A 15 -13.14 -9.60 -2.26
CA ALA A 15 -12.16 -10.54 -1.72
C ALA A 15 -11.31 -9.91 -0.58
N PRO A 16 -10.70 -10.73 0.31
CA PRO A 16 -9.68 -10.29 1.26
C PRO A 16 -8.49 -9.63 0.54
N PHE A 17 -7.83 -8.66 1.19
CA PHE A 17 -6.78 -7.84 0.57
C PHE A 17 -5.71 -8.65 -0.18
N ILE A 18 -5.20 -9.72 0.43
CA ILE A 18 -4.12 -10.52 -0.15
C ILE A 18 -4.54 -11.24 -1.44
N GLU A 19 -5.82 -11.53 -1.62
CA GLU A 19 -6.37 -12.20 -2.80
C GLU A 19 -6.60 -11.22 -3.97
N ARG A 20 -6.63 -9.91 -3.69
CA ARG A 20 -6.91 -8.87 -4.70
C ARG A 20 -5.80 -8.70 -5.73
N PHE A 21 -4.57 -9.09 -5.39
CA PHE A 21 -3.44 -9.08 -6.33
C PHE A 21 -3.70 -10.04 -7.51
N ALA A 22 -4.21 -11.25 -7.22
CA ALA A 22 -4.60 -12.20 -8.24
C ALA A 22 -5.71 -11.63 -9.13
N ALA A 23 -6.76 -11.07 -8.53
CA ALA A 23 -7.88 -10.48 -9.25
C ALA A 23 -7.46 -9.31 -10.17
N ALA A 24 -6.53 -8.46 -9.73
CA ALA A 24 -6.01 -7.36 -10.55
C ALA A 24 -5.22 -7.88 -11.76
N ALA A 25 -4.36 -8.88 -11.57
CA ALA A 25 -3.60 -9.48 -12.65
C ALA A 25 -4.50 -10.22 -13.65
N GLU A 26 -5.51 -10.96 -13.17
CA GLU A 26 -6.51 -11.63 -14.01
C GLU A 26 -7.35 -10.63 -14.82
N ALA A 27 -7.62 -9.44 -14.28
CA ALA A 27 -8.28 -8.35 -14.98
C ALA A 27 -7.36 -7.61 -15.97
N GLY A 28 -6.08 -8.00 -16.08
CA GLY A 28 -5.12 -7.47 -17.05
C GLY A 28 -4.33 -6.25 -16.56
N PHE A 29 -4.39 -5.91 -15.27
CA PHE A 29 -3.51 -4.88 -14.71
C PHE A 29 -2.08 -5.41 -14.59
N GLN A 30 -1.12 -4.53 -14.87
CA GLN A 30 0.32 -4.80 -14.69
C GLN A 30 0.90 -4.06 -13.48
N ALA A 31 0.09 -3.22 -12.84
CA ALA A 31 0.46 -2.45 -11.67
C ALA A 31 -0.71 -2.36 -10.71
N VAL A 32 -0.38 -2.21 -9.43
CA VAL A 32 -1.35 -2.00 -8.36
C VAL A 32 -0.90 -0.86 -7.46
N GLU A 33 -1.86 -0.27 -6.77
CA GLU A 33 -1.64 0.66 -5.67
C GLU A 33 -2.62 0.33 -4.54
N PHE A 34 -2.32 0.78 -3.32
CA PHE A 34 -3.23 0.67 -2.18
C PHE A 34 -2.80 1.66 -1.10
N LEU A 35 -3.70 2.00 -0.18
CA LEU A 35 -3.43 3.04 0.81
C LEU A 35 -2.40 2.61 1.85
N PHE A 36 -2.68 1.55 2.64
CA PHE A 36 -1.88 1.24 3.83
C PHE A 36 -1.53 -0.25 3.90
N PRO A 37 -0.24 -0.65 3.73
CA PRO A 37 0.17 -2.05 3.76
C PRO A 37 0.42 -2.62 5.16
N TYR A 38 0.50 -1.77 6.19
CA TYR A 38 1.11 -2.08 7.49
C TYR A 38 0.40 -3.14 8.34
N GLY A 39 -0.77 -3.61 7.92
CA GLY A 39 -1.43 -4.79 8.50
C GLY A 39 -0.88 -6.13 8.02
N PHE A 40 0.02 -6.13 7.03
CA PHE A 40 0.65 -7.31 6.45
C PHE A 40 2.17 -7.17 6.46
N ALA A 41 2.91 -8.27 6.56
CA ALA A 41 4.36 -8.20 6.41
C ALA A 41 4.72 -7.83 4.97
N ALA A 42 5.75 -7.00 4.79
CA ALA A 42 6.22 -6.62 3.45
C ALA A 42 6.56 -7.84 2.58
N SER A 43 7.08 -8.93 3.18
CA SER A 43 7.37 -10.18 2.47
C SER A 43 6.12 -10.88 1.91
N GLU A 44 4.97 -10.78 2.59
CA GLU A 44 3.72 -11.36 2.11
C GLU A 44 3.20 -10.61 0.89
N ILE A 45 3.29 -9.28 0.92
CA ILE A 45 2.93 -8.42 -0.22
C ILE A 45 3.90 -8.67 -1.38
N LYS A 46 5.22 -8.72 -1.12
CA LYS A 46 6.23 -9.00 -2.13
C LYS A 46 5.99 -10.33 -2.83
N ALA A 47 5.58 -11.36 -2.08
CA ALA A 47 5.23 -12.65 -2.64
C ALA A 47 4.06 -12.56 -3.61
N GLN A 48 3.01 -11.77 -3.31
CA GLN A 48 1.89 -11.56 -4.22
C GLN A 48 2.30 -10.78 -5.48
N LEU A 49 3.05 -9.69 -5.32
CA LEU A 49 3.57 -8.92 -6.45
C LEU A 49 4.38 -9.80 -7.40
N SER A 50 5.29 -10.61 -6.85
CA SER A 50 6.15 -11.50 -7.65
C SER A 50 5.36 -12.65 -8.29
N ARG A 51 4.40 -13.23 -7.56
CA ARG A 51 3.56 -14.34 -8.05
C ARG A 51 2.67 -13.93 -9.22
N HIS A 52 2.22 -12.68 -9.23
CA HIS A 52 1.26 -12.16 -10.20
C HIS A 52 1.86 -11.20 -11.22
N ASP A 53 3.19 -11.06 -11.24
CA ASP A 53 3.93 -10.15 -12.14
C ASP A 53 3.41 -8.70 -12.09
N LEU A 54 3.17 -8.20 -10.88
CA LEU A 54 2.64 -6.87 -10.63
C LEU A 54 3.72 -5.91 -10.13
N THR A 55 3.72 -4.70 -10.68
CA THR A 55 4.47 -3.57 -10.12
C THR A 55 3.65 -2.87 -9.04
N LEU A 56 4.25 -2.55 -7.89
CA LEU A 56 3.63 -1.63 -6.93
C LEU A 56 3.91 -0.19 -7.37
N ALA A 57 2.87 0.57 -7.68
CA ALA A 57 2.99 1.95 -8.17
C ALA A 57 2.95 3.00 -7.07
N LEU A 58 2.20 2.74 -5.99
CA LEU A 58 1.99 3.69 -4.90
C LEU A 58 1.46 2.99 -3.64
N PHE A 59 1.91 3.48 -2.48
CA PHE A 59 1.20 3.36 -1.21
C PHE A 59 1.49 4.58 -0.31
N ASN A 60 0.78 4.70 0.81
CA ASN A 60 0.88 5.86 1.70
C ASN A 60 1.61 5.52 3.00
N THR A 61 2.18 6.55 3.64
CA THR A 61 2.52 6.54 5.07
C THR A 61 1.29 6.21 5.93
N SER A 62 1.50 5.77 7.18
CA SER A 62 0.41 5.49 8.11
C SER A 62 -0.57 6.67 8.24
N ALA A 63 -1.86 6.37 8.29
CA ALA A 63 -2.90 7.37 8.56
C ALA A 63 -2.96 7.79 10.05
N GLY A 64 -2.31 7.05 10.94
CA GLY A 64 -2.50 7.17 12.37
C GLY A 64 -3.78 6.49 12.85
N ASP A 65 -4.40 7.03 13.90
CA ASP A 65 -5.67 6.53 14.44
C ASP A 65 -6.87 7.06 13.65
N THR A 66 -7.27 6.31 12.63
CA THR A 66 -8.43 6.66 11.80
C THR A 66 -9.76 6.57 12.55
N ALA A 67 -9.85 5.79 13.64
CA ALA A 67 -11.05 5.73 14.49
C ALA A 67 -11.19 7.00 15.34
N ALA A 68 -10.07 7.63 15.70
CA ALA A 68 -10.02 8.96 16.31
C ALA A 68 -10.11 10.12 15.29
N GLY A 69 -10.20 9.81 13.99
CA GLY A 69 -10.30 10.80 12.91
C GLY A 69 -8.97 11.35 12.39
N GLU A 70 -7.83 10.73 12.74
CA GLU A 70 -6.54 11.08 12.13
C GLU A 70 -6.51 10.69 10.64
N TRP A 71 -5.80 11.49 9.83
CA TRP A 71 -5.58 11.23 8.41
C TRP A 71 -4.18 11.65 7.97
N GLY A 72 -3.19 11.06 8.64
CA GLY A 72 -1.78 11.38 8.49
C GLY A 72 -1.28 12.38 9.53
N ARG A 73 0.00 12.26 9.88
CA ARG A 73 0.63 13.01 10.99
C ARG A 73 1.62 14.08 10.56
N ALA A 74 2.01 14.11 9.28
CA ALA A 74 3.05 15.01 8.76
C ALA A 74 2.71 16.51 8.89
N ALA A 75 1.44 16.85 8.95
CA ALA A 75 0.96 18.23 9.08
C ALA A 75 0.45 18.58 10.49
N LEU A 76 0.66 17.70 11.49
CA LEU A 76 0.20 17.91 12.86
C LEU A 76 1.33 18.48 13.73
N PRO A 77 1.24 19.74 14.20
CA PRO A 77 2.26 20.31 15.08
C PRO A 77 2.42 19.50 16.36
N GLY A 78 3.66 19.21 16.77
CA GLY A 78 3.97 18.39 17.95
C GLY A 78 3.94 16.88 17.70
N ARG A 79 3.67 16.42 16.48
CA ARG A 79 3.69 15.01 16.06
C ARG A 79 4.80 14.70 15.06
N GLU A 80 5.83 15.55 14.98
CA GLU A 80 6.93 15.42 14.02
C GLU A 80 7.74 14.14 14.22
N HIS A 81 7.88 13.66 15.46
CA HIS A 81 8.55 12.40 15.75
C HIS A 81 7.76 11.21 15.19
N ASP A 82 6.45 11.19 15.38
CA ASP A 82 5.58 10.13 14.85
C ASP A 82 5.54 10.16 13.32
N ALA A 83 5.50 11.35 12.71
CA ALA A 83 5.56 11.49 11.27
C ALA A 83 6.89 10.97 10.69
N ARG A 84 8.03 11.20 11.38
CA ARG A 84 9.33 10.63 10.97
C ARG A 84 9.32 9.10 11.06
N ALA A 85 8.77 8.54 12.14
CA ALA A 85 8.63 7.09 12.27
C ALA A 85 7.74 6.49 11.17
N ASP A 86 6.66 7.17 10.78
CA ASP A 86 5.81 6.75 9.67
C ASP A 86 6.54 6.77 8.31
N ILE A 87 7.38 7.78 8.10
CA ILE A 87 8.23 7.88 6.89
C ILE A 87 9.28 6.77 6.88
N ASP A 88 9.94 6.50 8.00
CA ASP A 88 10.96 5.44 8.09
C ASP A 88 10.34 4.07 7.82
N LEU A 89 9.16 3.78 8.37
CA LEU A 89 8.42 2.55 8.09
C LEU A 89 7.96 2.47 6.63
N ALA A 90 7.49 3.57 6.05
CA ALA A 90 7.15 3.62 4.63
C ALA A 90 8.39 3.34 3.75
N LEU A 91 9.56 3.89 4.10
CA LEU A 91 10.80 3.63 3.38
C LEU A 91 11.21 2.15 3.43
N GLU A 92 11.07 1.50 4.60
CA GLU A 92 11.32 0.07 4.74
C GLU A 92 10.44 -0.76 3.78
N TYR A 93 9.14 -0.46 3.73
CA TYR A 93 8.22 -1.14 2.82
C TYR A 93 8.53 -0.82 1.35
N ALA A 94 8.85 0.43 1.02
CA ALA A 94 9.18 0.83 -0.35
C ALA A 94 10.41 0.06 -0.87
N LEU A 95 11.47 -0.04 -0.05
CA LEU A 95 12.67 -0.82 -0.39
C LEU A 95 12.36 -2.31 -0.56
N ALA A 96 11.56 -2.91 0.33
CA ALA A 96 11.21 -4.33 0.25
C ALA A 96 10.29 -4.66 -0.95
N LEU A 97 9.42 -3.72 -1.33
CA LEU A 97 8.41 -3.91 -2.37
C LEU A 97 8.86 -3.42 -3.75
N GLU A 98 10.02 -2.75 -3.83
CA GLU A 98 10.52 -2.08 -5.04
C GLU A 98 9.52 -1.04 -5.57
N CYS A 99 9.01 -0.21 -4.66
CA CYS A 99 8.09 0.89 -4.94
C CYS A 99 8.79 2.25 -4.81
#